data_AF-A0A445HNZ3-F1
#
_entry.id   AF-A0A445HNZ3-F1
#
_cell.length_a   1.000
_cell.length_b   1.000
_cell.length_c   1.000
_cell.angle_alpha   90.00
_cell.angle_beta   90.00
_cell.angle_gamma   90.00
#
_symmetry.space_group_name_H-M   'P 1'
#
loop_
_entity.id
_entity.type
_entity.pdbx_description
1 polymer ?
#
loop_
_entity_poly.entity_id
_entity_poly.type
_entity_poly.pdbx_seq_one_letter_code
_entity_poly.pdbx_strand_id
1 'polypeptide(L)'
;MDEIEVPTLFLCPISLQLMSDPVTVCTGITYDRENIERWLFSSCKKNKTCPVTRQSLPHTDLTPNHTLQRLIQAWCTNNNNAWFGIETIISSPKPTIDQTQIVKLLMEAKKFPEKQLKCLRRLQSIAFESESNKIYLESAGAIDFLASSVMSEAAIELLFHLNPSESHLKNLVNSEGIQFIESLFHVLKHGKCQSRAYATVLLKSSFEVAGPTQLSNVTSEMFVEMFRVLRDQISQEASKAALKLLVELCSWSRNRIKAVEGGGVLALIELLLDVSERNM
;
A
#
# COMPACT_ATOMS: atom_id res chain seq x y z
N MET A 1 -35.42 11.64 -14.09
CA MET A 1 -33.97 11.43 -14.21
C MET A 1 -33.51 12.51 -15.16
N ASP A 2 -33.00 13.61 -14.62
CA ASP A 2 -32.53 14.72 -15.45
C ASP A 2 -31.19 14.30 -16.05
N GLU A 3 -31.14 14.14 -17.37
CA GLU A 3 -29.89 13.92 -18.09
C GLU A 3 -28.99 15.13 -17.86
N ILE A 4 -27.82 14.89 -17.24
CA ILE A 4 -26.81 15.93 -17.06
C ILE A 4 -26.24 16.26 -18.44
N GLU A 5 -26.72 17.34 -19.04
CA GLU A 5 -26.31 17.79 -20.36
C GLU A 5 -24.86 18.34 -20.27
N VAL A 6 -23.90 17.56 -20.77
CA VAL A 6 -22.48 17.96 -20.78
C VAL A 6 -22.30 19.12 -21.77
N PRO A 7 -21.73 20.26 -21.34
CA PRO A 7 -21.42 21.34 -22.27
C PRO A 7 -20.51 20.85 -23.40
N THR A 8 -20.91 21.09 -24.64
CA THR A 8 -20.19 20.65 -25.85
C THR A 8 -18.75 21.16 -25.91
N LEU A 9 -18.46 22.28 -25.25
CA LEU A 9 -17.13 22.87 -25.09
C LEU A 9 -16.14 21.98 -24.32
N PHE A 10 -16.63 21.01 -23.55
CA PHE A 10 -15.82 20.08 -22.76
C PHE A 10 -15.56 18.76 -23.48
N LEU A 11 -16.24 18.52 -24.60
CA LEU A 11 -16.13 17.30 -25.37
C LEU A 11 -15.05 17.41 -26.44
N CYS A 12 -14.19 16.41 -26.52
CA CYS A 12 -13.20 16.27 -27.56
C CYS A 12 -13.90 16.14 -28.93
N PRO A 13 -13.58 16.96 -29.94
CA PRO A 13 -14.22 16.84 -31.26
C PRO A 13 -13.93 15.53 -32.01
N ILE A 14 -12.92 14.76 -31.57
CA ILE A 14 -12.58 13.46 -32.17
C ILE A 14 -13.38 12.33 -31.51
N SER A 15 -13.33 12.23 -30.17
CA SER A 15 -13.95 11.13 -29.43
C SER A 15 -15.39 11.42 -28.99
N LEU A 16 -15.82 12.70 -29.04
CA LEU A 16 -17.07 13.20 -28.47
C LEU A 16 -17.23 12.88 -26.97
N GLN A 17 -16.12 12.60 -26.29
CA GLN A 17 -16.03 12.34 -24.86
C GLN A 17 -15.41 13.53 -24.14
N LEU A 18 -15.67 13.64 -22.84
CA LEU A 18 -15.07 14.67 -22.00
C LEU A 18 -13.53 14.65 -22.11
N MET A 19 -12.92 15.81 -22.35
CA MET A 19 -11.47 15.93 -22.43
C MET A 19 -10.83 15.77 -21.05
N SER A 20 -9.85 14.86 -20.94
CA SER A 20 -9.07 14.66 -19.71
C SER A 20 -7.86 15.61 -19.69
N ASP A 21 -7.18 15.68 -20.83
CA ASP A 21 -6.02 16.56 -21.02
C ASP A 21 -6.22 17.44 -22.26
N PRO A 22 -6.92 18.59 -22.11
CA PRO A 22 -7.25 19.46 -23.23
C PRO A 22 -5.99 20.17 -23.77
N VAL A 23 -5.66 19.89 -25.02
CA VAL A 23 -4.55 20.50 -25.77
C VAL A 23 -5.06 21.22 -27.01
N THR A 24 -4.56 22.43 -27.23
CA THR A 24 -4.92 23.28 -28.36
C THR A 24 -3.86 23.16 -29.46
N VAL A 25 -4.32 22.92 -30.69
CA VAL A 25 -3.47 22.93 -31.90
C VAL A 25 -3.40 24.33 -32.50
N CYS A 26 -2.49 24.55 -33.45
CA CYS A 26 -2.27 25.86 -34.10
C CYS A 26 -3.54 26.50 -34.70
N THR A 27 -4.55 25.71 -35.04
CA THR A 27 -5.83 26.19 -35.57
C THR A 27 -6.79 26.70 -34.49
N GLY A 28 -6.37 26.72 -33.22
CA GLY A 28 -7.17 27.18 -32.08
C GLY A 28 -8.23 26.19 -31.57
N ILE A 29 -8.29 24.98 -32.13
CA ILE A 29 -9.21 23.94 -31.65
C ILE A 29 -8.55 23.12 -30.56
N THR A 30 -9.32 22.78 -29.53
CA THR A 30 -8.84 21.99 -28.39
C THR A 30 -9.34 20.56 -28.50
N TYR A 31 -8.44 19.62 -28.26
CA TYR A 31 -8.67 18.18 -28.32
C TYR A 31 -8.16 17.54 -27.04
N ASP A 32 -8.58 16.31 -26.77
CA ASP A 32 -7.91 15.49 -25.76
C ASP A 32 -6.55 14.99 -26.30
N ARG A 33 -5.49 15.09 -25.49
CA ARG A 33 -4.10 14.81 -25.88
C ARG A 33 -3.95 13.46 -26.57
N GLU A 34 -4.46 12.39 -25.96
CA GLU A 34 -4.29 11.03 -26.46
C GLU A 34 -4.95 10.87 -27.84
N ASN A 35 -6.10 11.51 -28.02
CA ASN A 35 -6.88 11.42 -29.27
C ASN A 35 -6.22 12.20 -30.41
N ILE A 36 -5.69 13.40 -30.16
CA ILE A 36 -5.01 14.18 -31.19
C ILE A 36 -3.63 13.60 -31.51
N GLU A 37 -2.90 13.09 -30.51
CA GLU A 37 -1.64 12.37 -30.74
C GLU A 37 -1.89 11.12 -31.58
N ARG A 38 -2.90 10.31 -31.22
CA ARG A 38 -3.31 9.17 -32.05
C ARG A 38 -3.67 9.61 -33.47
N TRP A 39 -4.42 10.69 -33.66
CA TRP A 39 -4.73 11.20 -35.00
C TRP A 39 -3.48 11.57 -35.82
N LEU A 40 -2.52 12.25 -35.19
CA LEU A 40 -1.28 12.70 -35.82
C LEU A 40 -0.29 11.56 -36.11
N PHE A 41 -0.27 10.52 -35.27
CA PHE A 41 0.70 9.42 -35.34
C PHE A 41 0.18 8.10 -35.93
N SER A 42 -1.13 7.82 -35.90
CA SER A 42 -1.70 6.52 -36.34
C SER A 42 -1.91 6.41 -37.85
N SER A 43 -2.00 7.52 -38.57
CA SER A 43 -2.29 7.48 -40.01
C SER A 43 -1.01 7.15 -40.78
N CYS A 44 -0.97 5.98 -41.44
CA CYS A 44 0.08 5.50 -42.35
C CYS A 44 0.38 6.40 -43.57
N LYS A 45 -0.15 7.63 -43.62
CA LYS A 45 0.26 8.75 -44.46
C LYS A 45 0.23 10.01 -43.59
N LYS A 46 1.31 10.79 -43.61
CA LYS A 46 1.55 12.04 -42.86
C LYS A 46 0.43 13.08 -43.07
N ASN A 47 -0.73 12.88 -42.45
CA ASN A 47 -1.82 13.86 -42.46
C ASN A 47 -1.58 14.86 -41.33
N LYS A 48 -0.70 15.82 -41.59
CA LYS A 48 -0.55 17.02 -40.76
C LYS A 48 -1.74 17.94 -40.97
N THR A 49 -2.94 17.50 -40.63
CA THR A 49 -4.18 18.27 -40.84
C THR A 49 -5.05 18.22 -39.61
N CYS A 50 -5.61 19.36 -39.24
CA CYS A 50 -6.56 19.47 -38.15
C CYS A 50 -7.85 18.68 -38.49
N PRO A 51 -8.33 17.78 -37.61
CA PRO A 51 -9.52 16.96 -37.87
C PRO A 51 -10.78 17.78 -38.20
N VAL A 52 -10.93 18.95 -37.56
CA VAL A 52 -12.13 19.78 -37.67
C VAL A 52 -12.01 20.79 -38.81
N THR A 53 -10.91 21.55 -38.86
CA THR A 53 -10.76 22.63 -39.85
C THR A 53 -10.20 22.15 -41.19
N ARG A 54 -9.68 20.91 -41.26
CA ARG A 54 -8.96 20.34 -42.41
C ARG A 54 -7.76 21.17 -42.88
N GLN A 55 -7.33 22.14 -42.09
CA GLN A 55 -6.17 22.97 -42.39
C GLN A 55 -4.88 22.20 -42.09
N SER A 56 -3.83 22.46 -42.87
CA SER A 56 -2.52 21.86 -42.61
C SER A 56 -1.91 22.44 -41.34
N LEU A 57 -1.46 21.56 -40.45
CA LEU A 57 -0.72 21.88 -39.22
C LEU A 57 0.78 21.94 -39.57
N PRO A 58 1.39 23.13 -39.69
CA PRO A 58 2.81 23.24 -40.03
C PRO A 58 3.70 22.62 -38.95
N HIS A 59 3.29 22.77 -37.69
CA HIS A 59 3.96 22.24 -36.50
C HIS A 59 3.03 21.30 -35.71
N THR A 60 3.61 20.31 -35.05
CA THR A 60 2.90 19.32 -34.21
C THR A 60 2.86 19.76 -32.75
N ASP A 61 3.09 21.05 -32.49
CA ASP A 61 3.18 21.59 -31.14
C ASP A 61 1.79 21.67 -30.51
N LEU A 62 1.58 20.85 -29.49
CA LEU A 62 0.36 20.79 -28.71
C LEU A 62 0.50 21.73 -27.51
N THR A 63 -0.29 22.80 -27.49
CA THR A 63 -0.29 23.76 -26.38
C THR A 63 -1.31 23.33 -25.33
N PRO A 64 -0.91 23.02 -24.08
CA PRO A 64 -1.87 22.62 -23.06
C PRO A 64 -2.83 23.78 -22.71
N ASN A 65 -4.13 23.49 -22.65
CA ASN A 65 -5.17 24.46 -22.31
C ASN A 65 -5.60 24.30 -20.84
N HIS A 66 -4.76 24.81 -19.94
CA HIS A 66 -4.99 24.73 -18.50
C HIS A 66 -6.28 25.45 -18.04
N THR A 67 -6.73 26.47 -18.78
CA THR A 67 -7.98 27.17 -18.47
C THR A 67 -9.18 26.26 -18.70
N LEU A 68 -9.26 25.58 -19.86
CA LEU A 68 -10.33 24.64 -20.14
C LEU A 68 -10.27 23.44 -19.21
N GLN A 69 -9.07 22.95 -18.89
CA GLN A 69 -8.87 21.87 -17.93
C GLN A 69 -9.49 22.20 -16.56
N ARG A 70 -9.25 23.41 -16.05
CA ARG A 70 -9.83 23.88 -14.78
C ARG A 70 -11.36 24.01 -14.85
N LEU A 71 -11.90 24.48 -15.97
CA LEU A 71 -13.35 24.62 -16.16
C LEU A 71 -14.05 23.25 -16.20
N ILE A 72 -13.47 22.28 -16.91
CA ILE A 72 -13.95 20.89 -16.97
C ILE A 72 -13.94 20.29 -15.57
N GLN A 73 -12.85 20.44 -14.83
CA GLN A 73 -12.73 19.96 -13.44
C GLN A 73 -13.78 20.57 -12.51
N ALA A 74 -13.98 21.89 -12.58
CA ALA A 74 -14.99 22.58 -11.79
C ALA A 74 -16.41 22.09 -12.11
N TRP A 75 -16.71 21.89 -13.40
CA TRP A 75 -18.00 21.37 -13.84
C TRP A 75 -18.24 19.93 -13.38
N CYS A 76 -17.22 19.06 -13.46
CA CYS A 76 -17.32 17.68 -12.97
C CYS A 76 -17.52 17.61 -11.46
N THR A 77 -16.86 18.48 -10.71
CA THR A 77 -17.01 18.59 -9.25
C THR A 77 -18.43 18.99 -8.87
N ASN A 78 -19.06 19.85 -9.66
CA ASN A 78 -20.42 20.33 -9.39
C ASN A 78 -21.50 19.31 -9.81
N ASN A 79 -21.17 18.42 -10.76
CA ASN A 79 -22.07 17.42 -11.32
C ASN A 79 -21.59 16.01 -10.98
N ASN A 80 -21.69 15.68 -9.70
CA ASN A 80 -21.13 14.54 -8.93
C ASN A 80 -21.17 13.11 -9.56
N ASN A 81 -21.66 12.94 -10.79
CA ASN A 81 -21.86 11.66 -11.47
C ASN A 81 -21.38 11.64 -12.95
N ALA A 82 -20.78 12.70 -13.50
CA ALA A 82 -20.33 12.71 -14.91
C ALA A 82 -18.89 12.16 -15.11
N TRP A 83 -18.17 11.84 -14.03
CA TRP A 83 -16.75 11.47 -14.04
C TRP A 83 -16.48 9.95 -14.07
N PHE A 84 -17.52 9.10 -14.07
CA PHE A 84 -17.38 7.63 -14.00
C PHE A 84 -16.63 6.96 -15.18
N GLY A 85 -16.16 7.72 -16.17
CA GLY A 85 -15.40 7.21 -17.32
C GLY A 85 -13.89 7.49 -17.31
N ILE A 86 -13.35 8.23 -16.34
CA ILE A 86 -11.95 8.70 -16.32
C ILE A 86 -11.33 8.44 -14.94
N GLU A 87 -11.38 7.19 -14.49
CA GLU A 87 -10.90 6.83 -13.15
C GLU A 87 -9.37 6.69 -13.02
N THR A 88 -8.57 6.81 -14.08
CA THR A 88 -7.18 6.32 -13.99
C THR A 88 -6.05 7.35 -13.93
N ILE A 89 -6.22 8.66 -14.21
CA ILE A 89 -5.01 9.51 -14.36
C ILE A 89 -5.04 10.90 -13.68
N ILE A 90 -6.18 11.44 -13.22
CA ILE A 90 -6.19 12.83 -12.72
C ILE A 90 -6.80 12.90 -11.31
N SER A 91 -5.91 13.05 -10.33
CA SER A 91 -6.20 13.33 -8.93
C SER A 91 -7.19 14.49 -8.80
N SER A 92 -8.43 14.17 -8.45
CA SER A 92 -9.37 15.12 -7.86
C SER A 92 -9.04 15.28 -6.37
N PRO A 93 -8.93 16.52 -5.84
CA PRO A 93 -8.97 16.74 -4.41
C PRO A 93 -10.43 16.88 -3.96
N LYS A 94 -11.04 15.79 -3.43
CA LYS A 94 -11.91 15.74 -2.22
C LYS A 94 -12.69 14.42 -2.08
N PRO A 95 -12.95 13.93 -0.85
CA PRO A 95 -12.80 14.59 0.44
C PRO A 95 -11.41 14.33 1.02
N THR A 96 -10.61 15.39 1.19
CA THR A 96 -9.29 15.25 1.81
C THR A 96 -9.48 14.80 3.25
N ILE A 97 -9.17 13.53 3.53
CA ILE A 97 -8.64 13.16 4.83
C ILE A 97 -7.38 14.01 4.97
N ASP A 98 -7.53 15.16 5.61
CA ASP A 98 -6.41 16.05 5.85
C ASP A 98 -5.42 15.28 6.73
N GLN A 99 -4.13 15.28 6.38
CA GLN A 99 -3.09 14.70 7.22
C GLN A 99 -3.23 15.22 8.67
N THR A 100 -3.70 16.46 8.84
CA THR A 100 -4.01 17.02 10.16
C THR A 100 -5.14 16.30 10.90
N GLN A 101 -6.16 15.75 10.22
CA GLN A 101 -7.22 14.96 10.84
C GLN A 101 -6.70 13.60 11.29
N ILE A 102 -5.87 12.92 10.48
CA ILE A 102 -5.23 11.66 10.88
C ILE A 102 -4.33 11.92 12.09
N VAL A 103 -3.47 12.94 12.04
CA VAL A 103 -2.58 13.28 13.15
C VAL A 103 -3.37 13.60 14.43
N LYS A 104 -4.49 14.34 14.34
CA LYS A 104 -5.37 14.58 15.49
C LYS A 104 -5.97 13.29 16.04
N LEU A 105 -6.45 12.39 15.18
CA LEU A 105 -6.97 11.09 15.58
C LEU A 105 -5.90 10.24 16.28
N LEU A 106 -4.67 10.23 15.76
CA LEU A 106 -3.54 9.52 16.36
C LEU A 106 -3.16 10.12 17.72
N MET A 107 -3.10 11.45 17.83
CA MET A 107 -2.81 12.14 19.10
C MET A 107 -3.89 11.86 20.16
N GLU A 108 -5.17 11.88 19.78
CA GLU A 108 -6.26 11.51 20.68
C GLU A 108 -6.16 10.06 21.13
N ALA A 109 -5.81 9.15 20.23
CA ALA A 109 -5.66 7.72 20.55
C ALA A 109 -4.43 7.42 21.41
N LYS A 110 -3.33 8.19 21.28
CA LYS A 110 -2.20 8.15 22.21
C LYS A 110 -2.58 8.65 23.60
N LYS A 111 -3.45 9.66 23.68
CA LYS A 111 -3.87 10.26 24.96
C LYS A 111 -4.95 9.44 25.68
N PHE A 112 -5.82 8.75 24.94
CA PHE A 112 -6.97 8.03 25.49
C PHE A 112 -7.01 6.58 24.99
N PRO A 113 -6.59 5.60 25.82
CA PRO A 113 -6.58 4.18 25.45
C PRO A 113 -7.95 3.65 24.96
N GLU A 114 -9.05 4.12 25.56
CA GLU A 114 -10.42 3.72 25.17
C GLU A 114 -10.77 4.07 23.72
N LYS A 115 -10.15 5.10 23.15
CA LYS A 115 -10.36 5.53 21.77
C LYS A 115 -9.50 4.78 20.76
N GLN A 116 -8.52 3.98 21.19
CA GLN A 116 -7.59 3.30 20.29
C GLN A 116 -8.31 2.36 19.33
N LEU A 117 -9.23 1.53 19.80
CA LEU A 117 -9.99 0.62 18.94
C LEU A 117 -10.86 1.35 17.91
N LYS A 118 -11.38 2.53 18.26
CA LYS A 118 -12.14 3.37 17.32
C LYS A 118 -11.22 4.00 16.28
N CYS A 119 -10.05 4.46 16.71
CA CYS A 119 -9.00 4.97 15.83
C CYS A 119 -8.55 3.90 14.84
N LEU A 120 -8.19 2.71 15.31
CA LEU A 120 -7.75 1.58 14.47
C LEU A 120 -8.79 1.22 13.40
N ARG A 121 -10.06 1.09 13.78
CA ARG A 121 -11.14 0.83 12.80
C ARG A 121 -11.27 1.94 11.75
N ARG A 122 -11.07 3.19 12.15
CA ARG A 122 -11.08 4.32 11.22
C ARG A 122 -9.87 4.28 10.28
N LEU A 123 -8.68 3.99 10.80
CA LEU A 123 -7.47 3.84 9.99
C LEU A 123 -7.62 2.67 9.00
N GLN A 124 -8.25 1.56 9.41
CA GLN A 124 -8.56 0.43 8.53
C GLN A 124 -9.45 0.85 7.36
N SER A 125 -10.57 1.53 7.62
CA SER A 125 -11.44 2.07 6.56
C SER A 125 -10.62 2.90 5.56
N ILE A 126 -9.80 3.81 6.07
CA ILE A 126 -9.00 4.72 5.24
C ILE A 126 -7.96 3.96 4.42
N ALA A 127 -7.26 3.00 5.02
CA ALA A 127 -6.20 2.22 4.37
C ALA A 127 -6.73 1.30 3.26
N PHE A 128 -7.91 0.71 3.45
CA PHE A 128 -8.53 -0.20 2.49
C PHE A 128 -9.33 0.53 1.39
N GLU A 129 -9.61 1.83 1.54
CA GLU A 129 -10.28 2.64 0.52
C GLU A 129 -9.38 2.96 -0.69
N SER A 130 -8.07 3.17 -0.50
CA SER A 130 -7.15 3.52 -1.60
C SER A 130 -5.68 3.28 -1.24
N GLU A 131 -4.87 2.86 -2.22
CA GLU A 131 -3.42 2.75 -2.05
C GLU A 131 -2.77 4.12 -1.76
N SER A 132 -3.29 5.20 -2.36
CA SER A 132 -2.85 6.57 -2.09
C SER A 132 -3.06 6.96 -0.62
N ASN A 133 -4.12 6.46 0.01
CA ASN A 133 -4.38 6.70 1.44
C ASN A 133 -3.32 6.06 2.33
N LYS A 134 -2.71 4.94 1.93
CA LYS A 134 -1.63 4.31 2.70
C LYS A 134 -0.41 5.23 2.78
N ILE A 135 -0.07 5.92 1.68
CA ILE A 135 1.00 6.92 1.65
C ILE A 135 0.69 8.08 2.61
N TYR A 136 -0.57 8.54 2.65
CA TYR A 136 -0.99 9.58 3.60
C TYR A 136 -0.96 9.11 5.06
N LEU A 137 -1.31 7.84 5.32
CA LEU A 137 -1.23 7.24 6.65
C LEU A 137 0.22 7.09 7.12
N GLU A 138 1.11 6.62 6.24
CA GLU A 138 2.55 6.52 6.50
C GLU A 138 3.15 7.90 6.81
N SER A 139 2.89 8.91 5.98
CA SER A 139 3.36 10.28 6.22
C SER A 139 2.74 10.95 7.46
N ALA A 140 1.59 10.49 7.94
CA ALA A 140 0.98 10.95 9.19
C ALA A 140 1.57 10.27 10.45
N GLY A 141 2.49 9.31 10.30
CA GLY A 141 3.08 8.56 11.42
C GLY A 141 2.18 7.44 11.96
N ALA A 142 1.28 6.90 11.12
CA ALA A 142 0.42 5.79 11.53
C ALA A 142 1.22 4.53 11.91
N ILE A 143 2.31 4.23 11.21
CA ILE A 143 3.18 3.07 11.50
C ILE A 143 3.77 3.17 12.92
N ASP A 144 4.36 4.33 13.26
CA ASP A 144 4.95 4.55 14.59
C ASP A 144 3.88 4.45 15.69
N PHE A 145 2.67 4.95 15.43
CA PHE A 145 1.55 4.79 16.34
C PHE A 145 1.16 3.31 16.54
N LEU A 146 1.05 2.54 15.46
CA LEU A 146 0.67 1.12 15.54
C LEU A 146 1.72 0.30 16.28
N ALA A 147 2.99 0.58 16.03
CA ALA A 147 4.11 -0.15 16.62
C ALA A 147 4.35 0.19 18.10
N SER A 148 4.10 1.44 18.50
CA SER A 148 4.19 1.87 19.91
C SER A 148 2.94 1.53 20.73
N SER A 149 1.80 1.30 20.07
CA SER A 149 0.58 0.83 20.73
C SER A 149 0.69 -0.67 21.08
N VAL A 150 0.01 -1.11 22.14
CA VAL A 150 -0.14 -2.55 22.42
C VAL A 150 -0.75 -3.21 21.18
N MET A 151 0.06 -3.99 20.46
CA MET A 151 -0.33 -4.49 19.14
C MET A 151 -1.51 -5.45 19.25
N SER A 152 -2.70 -4.93 18.98
CA SER A 152 -3.89 -5.74 18.76
C SER A 152 -3.80 -6.47 17.42
N GLU A 153 -4.56 -7.56 17.26
CA GLU A 153 -4.65 -8.27 15.97
C GLU A 153 -4.99 -7.33 14.79
N ALA A 154 -5.91 -6.39 15.02
CA ALA A 154 -6.32 -5.38 14.04
C ALA A 154 -5.18 -4.41 13.68
N ALA A 155 -4.31 -4.08 14.64
CA ALA A 155 -3.15 -3.23 14.42
C ALA A 155 -2.08 -3.94 13.57
N ILE A 156 -1.87 -5.25 13.80
CA ILE A 156 -0.92 -6.07 13.03
C ILE A 156 -1.40 -6.24 11.59
N GLU A 157 -2.68 -6.52 11.40
CA GLU A 157 -3.27 -6.61 10.08
C GLU A 157 -3.10 -5.29 9.31
N LEU A 158 -3.41 -4.16 9.95
CA LEU A 158 -3.23 -2.87 9.30
C LEU A 158 -1.75 -2.56 9.01
N LEU A 159 -0.84 -2.85 9.94
CA LEU A 159 0.59 -2.66 9.75
C LEU A 159 1.13 -3.50 8.59
N PHE A 160 0.68 -4.75 8.46
CA PHE A 160 1.02 -5.62 7.33
C PHE A 160 0.56 -5.03 6.00
N HIS A 161 -0.68 -4.54 5.91
CA HIS A 161 -1.22 -3.97 4.67
C HIS A 161 -0.65 -2.58 4.32
N LEU A 162 -0.16 -1.83 5.31
CA LEU A 162 0.60 -0.61 5.08
C LEU A 162 1.99 -0.89 4.50
N ASN A 163 2.51 -2.11 4.66
CA ASN A 163 3.78 -2.57 4.10
C ASN A 163 4.95 -1.58 4.34
N PRO A 164 5.37 -1.41 5.61
CA PRO A 164 6.38 -0.41 5.97
C PRO A 164 7.70 -0.64 5.22
N SER A 165 8.31 0.44 4.72
CA SER A 165 9.61 0.36 4.03
C SER A 165 10.71 -0.17 4.96
N GLU A 166 11.76 -0.79 4.39
CA GLU A 166 12.93 -1.25 5.16
C GLU A 166 13.55 -0.12 6.00
N SER A 167 13.57 1.10 5.46
CA SER A 167 14.11 2.27 6.18
C SER A 167 13.27 2.65 7.40
N HIS A 168 11.94 2.60 7.28
CA HIS A 168 11.03 2.86 8.39
C HIS A 168 11.07 1.74 9.43
N LEU A 169 11.09 0.47 9.00
CA LEU A 169 11.27 -0.66 9.90
C LEU A 169 12.59 -0.58 10.65
N LYS A 170 13.68 -0.20 9.98
CA LYS A 170 14.99 -0.02 10.62
C LYS A 170 14.94 1.05 11.70
N ASN A 171 14.29 2.18 11.44
CA ASN A 171 14.13 3.24 12.43
C ASN A 171 13.30 2.76 13.62
N LEU A 172 12.20 2.05 13.36
CA LEU A 172 11.32 1.50 14.39
C LEU A 172 12.01 0.45 15.27
N VAL A 173 12.74 -0.48 14.65
CA VAL A 173 13.48 -1.54 15.34
C VAL A 173 14.62 -0.94 16.19
N ASN A 174 15.19 0.20 15.79
CA ASN A 174 16.23 0.87 16.55
C ASN A 174 15.70 1.73 17.70
N SER A 175 14.51 2.33 17.58
CA SER A 175 13.93 3.17 18.64
C SER A 175 13.25 2.34 19.74
N GLU A 176 12.30 1.48 19.37
CA GLU A 176 11.43 0.73 20.28
C GLU A 176 11.38 -0.77 19.93
N GLY A 177 12.40 -1.28 19.24
CA GLY A 177 12.36 -2.61 18.64
C GLY A 177 12.14 -3.78 19.59
N ILE A 178 12.55 -3.68 20.86
CA ILE A 178 12.32 -4.77 21.83
C ILE A 178 10.82 -4.94 22.08
N GLN A 179 10.12 -3.87 22.44
CA GLN A 179 8.68 -3.91 22.72
C GLN A 179 7.86 -4.29 21.48
N PHE A 180 8.28 -3.77 20.32
CA PHE A 180 7.66 -4.10 19.04
C PHE A 180 7.80 -5.60 18.71
N ILE A 181 9.01 -6.15 18.82
CA ILE A 181 9.26 -7.58 18.57
C ILE A 181 8.52 -8.46 19.59
N GLU A 182 8.55 -8.12 20.88
CA GLU A 182 7.82 -8.83 21.92
C GLU A 182 6.31 -8.85 21.65
N SER A 183 5.75 -7.75 21.16
CA SER A 183 4.33 -7.66 20.80
C SER A 183 3.97 -8.57 19.62
N LEU A 184 4.83 -8.64 18.60
CA LEU A 184 4.63 -9.57 17.47
C LEU A 184 4.72 -11.03 17.92
N PHE A 185 5.65 -11.38 18.81
CA PHE A 185 5.73 -12.73 19.39
C PHE A 185 4.55 -13.06 20.29
N HIS A 186 4.02 -12.09 21.03
CA HIS A 186 2.79 -12.27 21.80
C HIS A 186 1.61 -12.65 20.89
N VAL A 187 1.50 -12.03 19.72
CA VAL A 187 0.47 -12.40 18.73
C VAL A 187 0.76 -13.74 18.06
N LEU A 188 2.03 -14.13 17.87
CA LEU A 188 2.34 -15.50 17.44
C LEU A 188 1.81 -16.55 18.42
N LYS A 189 1.89 -16.27 19.72
CA LYS A 189 1.50 -17.18 20.81
C LYS A 189 -0.01 -17.31 20.99
N HIS A 190 -0.71 -16.18 20.94
CA HIS A 190 -2.13 -16.08 21.33
C HIS A 190 -3.08 -15.69 20.19
N GLY A 191 -2.56 -15.27 19.04
CA GLY A 191 -3.37 -14.77 17.94
C GLY A 191 -4.03 -15.86 17.10
N LYS A 192 -5.00 -15.44 16.28
CA LYS A 192 -5.60 -16.29 15.24
C LYS A 192 -4.62 -16.62 14.12
N CYS A 193 -4.91 -17.67 13.35
CA CYS A 193 -4.07 -18.11 12.22
C CYS A 193 -3.65 -16.96 11.29
N GLN A 194 -4.58 -16.11 10.86
CA GLN A 194 -4.28 -14.99 9.97
C GLN A 194 -3.36 -13.94 10.63
N SER A 195 -3.66 -13.53 11.86
CA SER A 195 -2.83 -12.59 12.63
C SER A 195 -1.41 -13.13 12.86
N ARG A 196 -1.29 -14.44 13.09
CA ARG A 196 0.00 -15.14 13.22
C ARG A 196 0.78 -15.13 11.90
N ALA A 197 0.11 -15.33 10.77
CA ALA A 197 0.75 -15.24 9.46
C ALA A 197 1.30 -13.83 9.20
N TYR A 198 0.50 -12.78 9.44
CA TYR A 198 0.95 -11.39 9.30
C TYR A 198 2.10 -11.05 10.25
N ALA A 199 2.00 -11.44 11.52
CA ALA A 199 3.06 -11.24 12.50
C ALA A 199 4.36 -11.94 12.08
N THR A 200 4.28 -13.14 11.49
CA THR A 200 5.46 -13.88 11.00
C THR A 200 6.17 -13.13 9.88
N VAL A 201 5.43 -12.58 8.92
CA VAL A 201 6.02 -11.82 7.81
C VAL A 201 6.64 -10.51 8.32
N LEU A 202 5.95 -9.80 9.22
CA LEU A 202 6.48 -8.59 9.84
C LEU A 202 7.73 -8.86 10.68
N LEU A 203 7.77 -9.96 11.44
CA LEU A 203 8.96 -10.37 12.20
C LEU A 203 10.14 -10.63 11.26
N LYS A 204 9.92 -11.38 10.18
CA LYS A 204 10.94 -11.61 9.15
C LYS A 204 11.49 -10.28 8.63
N SER A 205 10.61 -9.36 8.19
CA SER A 205 11.06 -8.07 7.64
C SER A 205 11.75 -7.19 8.70
N SER A 206 11.37 -7.33 9.97
CA SER A 206 11.97 -6.58 11.07
C SER A 206 13.37 -7.09 11.41
N PHE A 207 13.60 -8.40 11.36
CA PHE A 207 14.91 -8.99 11.63
C PHE A 207 15.90 -8.80 10.47
N GLU A 208 15.42 -8.69 9.22
CA GLU A 208 16.26 -8.33 8.06
C GLU A 208 16.96 -6.98 8.20
N VAL A 209 16.33 -6.04 8.94
CA VAL A 209 16.87 -4.71 9.20
C VAL A 209 17.38 -4.53 10.63
N ALA A 210 17.31 -5.59 11.45
CA ALA A 210 17.64 -5.53 12.86
C ALA A 210 19.16 -5.47 13.12
N GLY A 211 19.51 -4.81 14.22
CA GLY A 211 20.88 -4.75 14.70
C GLY A 211 21.28 -5.95 15.57
N PRO A 212 22.55 -5.98 16.01
CA PRO A 212 23.08 -7.02 16.89
C PRO A 212 22.34 -7.13 18.23
N THR A 213 21.80 -6.02 18.76
CA THR A 213 21.13 -5.97 20.06
C THR A 213 19.83 -6.78 20.04
N GLN A 214 19.02 -6.62 19.00
CA GLN A 214 17.76 -7.34 18.83
C GLN A 214 18.00 -8.83 18.58
N LEU A 215 19.00 -9.17 17.76
CA LEU A 215 19.40 -10.56 17.49
C LEU A 215 19.87 -11.28 18.76
N SER A 216 20.47 -10.56 19.71
CA SER A 216 20.95 -11.12 20.97
C SER A 216 19.83 -11.37 22.00
N ASN A 217 18.75 -10.58 21.92
CA ASN A 217 17.62 -10.59 22.86
C ASN A 217 16.58 -11.69 22.57
N VAL A 218 16.71 -12.42 21.47
CA VAL A 218 15.80 -13.52 21.14
C VAL A 218 15.86 -14.62 22.21
N THR A 219 14.72 -15.11 22.68
CA THR A 219 14.62 -16.15 23.71
C THR A 219 14.28 -17.53 23.12
N SER A 220 14.46 -18.61 23.89
CA SER A 220 14.05 -19.96 23.48
C SER A 220 12.53 -20.07 23.29
N GLU A 221 11.73 -19.34 24.07
CA GLU A 221 10.26 -19.27 23.91
C GLU A 221 9.85 -18.70 22.54
N MET A 222 10.57 -17.69 22.05
CA MET A 222 10.34 -17.13 20.71
C MET A 222 10.57 -18.19 19.61
N PHE A 223 11.57 -19.07 19.79
CA PHE A 223 11.80 -20.20 18.89
C PHE A 223 10.67 -21.22 18.90
N VAL A 224 10.13 -21.55 20.09
CA VAL A 224 8.97 -22.46 20.20
C VAL A 224 7.80 -21.96 19.35
N GLU A 225 7.49 -20.66 19.42
CA GLU A 225 6.37 -20.10 18.65
C GLU A 225 6.66 -20.07 17.13
N MET A 226 7.91 -19.81 16.70
CA MET A 226 8.28 -19.91 15.28
C MET A 226 8.14 -21.34 14.75
N PHE A 227 8.60 -22.35 15.50
CA PHE A 227 8.43 -23.75 15.11
C PHE A 227 6.96 -24.17 15.12
N ARG A 228 6.16 -23.63 16.03
CA ARG A 228 4.71 -23.82 16.03
C ARG A 228 4.05 -23.28 14.76
N VAL A 229 4.48 -22.14 14.22
CA VAL A 229 3.99 -21.63 12.93
C VAL A 229 4.29 -22.61 11.79
N LEU A 230 5.49 -23.21 11.78
CA LEU A 230 5.87 -24.20 10.76
C LEU A 230 5.02 -25.47 10.85
N ARG A 231 4.80 -25.99 12.06
CA ARG A 231 3.98 -27.18 12.29
C ARG A 231 2.52 -26.94 11.94
N ASP A 232 1.99 -25.77 12.29
CA ASP A 232 0.59 -25.43 12.04
C ASP A 232 0.31 -25.19 10.53
N GLN A 233 1.35 -25.06 9.70
CA GLN A 233 1.27 -24.91 8.23
C GLN A 233 0.22 -23.87 7.80
N ILE A 234 0.22 -22.72 8.49
CA ILE A 234 -0.85 -21.70 8.39
C ILE A 234 -1.01 -21.18 6.96
N SER A 235 0.10 -20.85 6.31
CA SER A 235 0.14 -20.46 4.90
C SER A 235 1.55 -20.70 4.35
N GLN A 236 1.67 -20.92 3.04
CA GLN A 236 2.98 -21.09 2.39
C GLN A 236 3.87 -19.86 2.57
N GLU A 237 3.28 -18.66 2.55
CA GLU A 237 4.00 -17.42 2.80
C GLU A 237 4.52 -17.31 4.22
N ALA A 238 3.69 -17.64 5.22
CA ALA A 238 4.09 -17.63 6.62
C ALA A 238 5.17 -18.70 6.90
N SER A 239 5.01 -19.92 6.38
CA SER A 239 6.01 -20.98 6.55
C SER A 239 7.35 -20.59 5.91
N LYS A 240 7.33 -20.00 4.71
CA LYS A 240 8.55 -19.50 4.05
C LYS A 240 9.19 -18.35 4.82
N ALA A 241 8.40 -17.42 5.34
CA ALA A 241 8.89 -16.30 6.15
C ALA A 241 9.50 -16.81 7.47
N ALA A 242 8.85 -17.75 8.15
CA ALA A 242 9.36 -18.37 9.37
C ALA A 242 10.68 -19.12 9.13
N LEU A 243 10.79 -19.90 8.05
CA LEU A 243 12.05 -20.56 7.69
C LEU A 243 13.18 -19.57 7.43
N LYS A 244 12.92 -18.50 6.67
CA LYS A 244 13.91 -17.44 6.42
C LYS A 244 14.35 -16.76 7.72
N LEU A 245 13.39 -16.42 8.57
CA LEU A 245 13.65 -15.83 9.88
C LEU A 245 14.51 -16.76 10.76
N LEU A 246 14.20 -18.06 10.80
CA LEU A 246 14.99 -19.04 11.55
C LEU A 246 16.43 -19.14 11.03
N VAL A 247 16.63 -19.12 9.71
CA VAL A 247 17.98 -19.11 9.10
C VAL A 247 18.75 -17.87 9.51
N GLU A 248 18.11 -16.71 9.45
CA GLU A 248 18.71 -15.43 9.85
C GLU A 248 19.08 -15.42 11.33
N LEU A 249 18.16 -15.83 12.22
CA LEU A 249 18.42 -15.88 13.65
C LEU A 249 19.50 -16.90 14.02
N CYS A 250 19.53 -18.06 13.36
CA CYS A 250 20.52 -19.12 13.58
C CYS A 250 21.89 -18.83 12.98
N SER A 251 22.04 -17.76 12.19
CA SER A 251 23.37 -17.28 11.79
C SER A 251 24.22 -16.93 13.02
N TRP A 252 23.58 -16.52 14.12
CA TRP A 252 24.19 -16.29 15.42
C TRP A 252 24.31 -17.58 16.25
N SER A 253 25.53 -17.90 16.70
CA SER A 253 25.83 -19.16 17.40
C SER A 253 25.01 -19.38 18.68
N ARG A 254 24.83 -18.33 19.49
CA ARG A 254 24.03 -18.39 20.73
C ARG A 254 22.57 -18.73 20.46
N ASN A 255 22.03 -18.29 19.33
CA ASN A 255 20.64 -18.53 18.95
C ASN A 255 20.42 -19.98 18.50
N ARG A 256 21.45 -20.68 17.99
CA ARG A 256 21.35 -22.11 17.66
C ARG A 256 21.04 -22.96 18.90
N ILE A 257 21.66 -22.64 20.03
CA ILE A 257 21.41 -23.35 21.30
C ILE A 257 19.95 -23.12 21.73
N LYS A 258 19.51 -21.86 21.72
CA LYS A 258 18.12 -21.49 22.03
C LYS A 258 17.10 -22.13 21.08
N ALA A 259 17.45 -22.28 19.80
CA ALA A 259 16.61 -22.95 18.80
C ALA A 259 16.47 -24.46 19.10
N VAL A 260 17.55 -25.12 19.53
CA VAL A 260 17.52 -26.52 19.97
C VAL A 260 16.67 -26.67 21.23
N GLU A 261 16.87 -25.81 22.22
CA GLU A 261 16.06 -25.77 23.46
C GLU A 261 14.57 -25.53 23.14
N GLY A 262 14.27 -24.72 22.14
CA GLY A 262 12.92 -24.47 21.63
C GLY A 262 12.31 -25.62 20.82
N GLY A 263 12.97 -26.77 20.73
CA GLY A 263 12.46 -27.96 20.04
C GLY A 263 12.71 -27.99 18.53
N GLY A 264 13.62 -27.16 18.02
CA GLY A 264 13.84 -27.00 16.58
C GLY A 264 14.27 -28.27 15.84
N VAL A 265 15.03 -29.16 16.49
CA VAL A 265 15.48 -30.42 15.88
C VAL A 265 14.29 -31.30 15.52
N LEU A 266 13.37 -31.50 16.46
CA LEU A 266 12.18 -32.32 16.24
C LEU A 266 11.29 -31.68 15.16
N ALA A 267 11.00 -30.39 15.28
CA ALA A 267 10.14 -29.67 14.34
C ALA A 267 10.67 -29.71 12.90
N LEU A 268 11.99 -29.63 12.70
CA LEU A 268 12.59 -29.71 11.37
C LEU A 268 12.59 -31.13 10.80
N ILE A 269 12.77 -32.15 11.64
CA ILE A 269 12.66 -33.56 11.21
C ILE A 269 11.22 -33.85 10.75
N GLU A 270 10.22 -33.47 11.55
CA GLU A 270 8.80 -33.61 11.19
C GLU A 270 8.50 -32.91 9.86
N LEU A 271 8.96 -31.66 9.69
CA LEU A 271 8.75 -30.90 8.46
C LEU A 271 9.38 -31.57 7.24
N LEU A 272 10.57 -32.17 7.36
CA LEU A 272 11.25 -32.86 6.26
C LEU A 272 10.55 -34.16 5.87
N LEU A 273 10.03 -34.91 6.86
CA LEU A 273 9.26 -36.12 6.62
C LEU A 273 7.97 -35.82 5.86
N ASP A 274 7.22 -34.78 6.28
CA ASP A 274 6.00 -34.34 5.60
C ASP A 274 6.23 -33.91 4.14
N VAL A 275 7.37 -33.28 3.85
CA VAL A 275 7.74 -32.89 2.47
C VAL A 275 8.09 -34.11 1.62
N SER A 276 8.70 -35.13 2.20
CA SER A 276 9.01 -36.38 1.49
C SER A 276 7.76 -37.14 1.08
N GLU A 277 6.71 -37.12 1.91
CA GLU A 277 5.44 -37.80 1.61
C GLU A 277 4.60 -37.07 0.54
N ARG A 278 4.68 -35.74 0.46
CA ARG A 278 3.93 -34.94 -0.56
C ARG A 278 4.52 -34.99 -1.97
N ASN A 279 5.78 -35.41 -2.10
CA ASN A 279 6.51 -35.49 -3.37
C ASN A 279 6.55 -36.92 -3.95
N MET A 280 5.88 -37.88 -3.30
CA MET A 280 5.63 -39.23 -3.82
C MET A 280 4.20 -39.32 -4.37
#